data_AF-A0A961KCN2-F1
#
_entry.id   AF-A0A961KCN2-F1
#
_cell.length_a   1.000
_cell.length_b   1.000
_cell.length_c   1.000
_cell.angle_alpha   90.00
_cell.angle_beta   90.00
_cell.angle_gamma   90.00
#
_symmetry.space_group_name_H-M   'P 1'
#
loop_
_entity.id
_entity.type
_entity.pdbx_description
1 polymer ?
#
loop_
_entity_poly.entity_id
_entity_poly.type
_entity_poly.pdbx_seq_one_letter_code
_entity_poly.pdbx_strand_id
1 'polypeptide(L)'
;MLDFTRADWVSLREYNGDDQLLFTHILAWRCGIDRISYAVNGGKRERLVVEPCYEGETRPNDFKDKDILPYVTFPAGSVEAVTVWLNYDDGSADTEDYSRKAILSR
;
A
#
# COMPACT_ATOMS: atom_id res chain seq x y z
N MET A 1 5.48 13.77 6.95
CA MET A 1 4.93 14.07 5.60
C MET A 1 3.88 13.04 5.20
N LEU A 2 4.18 11.74 5.29
CA LEU A 2 3.18 10.68 5.02
C LEU A 2 1.98 10.72 5.97
N ASP A 3 2.19 11.11 7.24
CA ASP A 3 1.16 11.35 8.25
C ASP A 3 -0.01 12.23 7.77
N PHE A 4 0.26 13.31 7.02
CA PHE A 4 -0.77 14.20 6.48
C PHE A 4 -1.52 13.61 5.27
N THR A 5 -1.05 12.48 4.74
CA THR A 5 -1.61 11.81 3.56
C THR A 5 -2.19 10.44 3.90
N ARG A 6 -2.44 10.17 5.19
CA ARG A 6 -3.02 8.90 5.65
C ARG A 6 -4.26 8.51 4.86
N ALA A 7 -5.15 9.47 4.58
CA ALA A 7 -6.36 9.22 3.79
C ALA A 7 -6.10 8.62 2.39
N ASP A 8 -4.90 8.82 1.84
CA ASP A 8 -4.54 8.46 0.46
C ASP A 8 -3.49 7.34 0.37
N TRP A 9 -3.08 6.73 1.49
CA TRP A 9 -2.03 5.70 1.44
C TRP A 9 -2.41 4.50 0.59
N VAL A 10 -3.70 4.15 0.63
CA VAL A 10 -4.28 3.12 -0.21
C VAL A 10 -5.52 3.63 -0.92
N SER A 11 -5.77 3.06 -2.09
CA SER A 11 -7.04 3.19 -2.79
C SER A 11 -7.51 1.80 -3.20
N LEU A 12 -8.82 1.65 -3.37
CA LEU A 12 -9.44 0.43 -3.84
C LEU A 12 -10.06 0.68 -5.21
N ARG A 13 -9.83 -0.20 -6.17
CA ARG A 13 -10.41 -0.13 -7.51
C ARG A 13 -11.06 -1.47 -7.86
N GLU A 14 -12.28 -1.42 -8.35
CA GLU A 14 -12.92 -2.58 -8.99
C GLU A 14 -12.43 -2.67 -10.45
N TYR A 15 -11.76 -3.76 -10.81
CA TYR A 15 -11.20 -3.92 -12.15
C TYR A 15 -11.11 -5.39 -12.55
N ASN A 16 -11.57 -5.72 -13.76
CA ASN A 16 -11.54 -7.07 -14.32
C ASN A 16 -12.16 -8.17 -13.43
N GLY A 17 -13.14 -7.81 -12.60
CA GLY A 17 -13.79 -8.77 -11.69
C GLY A 17 -13.06 -8.98 -10.36
N ASP A 18 -12.06 -8.15 -10.07
CA ASP A 18 -11.32 -8.16 -8.81
C ASP A 18 -11.44 -6.81 -8.08
N ASP A 19 -11.33 -6.88 -6.76
CA ASP A 19 -10.98 -5.74 -5.93
C ASP A 19 -9.45 -5.59 -5.94
N GLN A 20 -8.93 -4.49 -6.47
CA GLN A 20 -7.51 -4.17 -6.46
C GLN A 20 -7.22 -3.14 -5.37
N LEU A 21 -6.50 -3.55 -4.32
CA LEU A 21 -6.02 -2.66 -3.27
C LEU A 21 -4.66 -2.07 -3.69
N LEU A 22 -4.64 -0.80 -4.08
CA LEU A 22 -3.47 -0.11 -4.58
C LEU A 22 -2.72 0.59 -3.44
N PHE A 23 -1.38 0.50 -3.48
CA PHE A 23 -0.44 1.12 -2.55
C PHE A 23 0.44 2.17 -3.23
N THR A 24 0.13 2.57 -4.46
CA THR A 24 0.97 3.42 -5.32
C THR A 24 1.44 4.71 -4.62
N HIS A 25 0.57 5.34 -3.81
CA HIS A 25 0.91 6.57 -3.11
C HIS A 25 2.07 6.39 -2.13
N ILE A 26 2.00 5.42 -1.22
CA ILE A 26 3.09 5.16 -0.27
C ILE A 26 4.34 4.59 -0.95
N LEU A 27 4.17 3.82 -2.02
CA LEU A 27 5.29 3.24 -2.76
C LEU A 27 6.11 4.30 -3.52
N ALA A 28 5.55 5.47 -3.80
CA ALA A 28 6.32 6.62 -4.30
C ALA A 28 7.35 7.16 -3.29
N TRP A 29 7.23 6.78 -2.01
CA TRP A 29 8.11 7.15 -0.91
C TRP A 29 8.85 5.95 -0.29
N ARG A 30 8.88 4.81 -1.01
CA ARG A 30 9.34 3.51 -0.50
C ARG A 30 10.74 3.52 0.11
N CYS A 31 11.63 4.39 -0.36
CA CYS A 31 12.99 4.52 0.19
C CYS A 31 13.06 4.98 1.64
N GLY A 32 12.03 5.66 2.16
CA GLY A 32 11.95 6.03 3.58
C GLY A 32 11.16 5.02 4.43
N ILE A 33 10.83 3.85 3.89
CA ILE A 33 9.94 2.88 4.54
C ILE A 33 10.66 1.52 4.62
N ASP A 34 10.93 1.02 5.84
CA ASP A 34 11.46 -0.33 6.06
C ASP A 34 10.43 -1.40 5.70
N ARG A 35 9.16 -1.15 6.09
CA ARG A 35 8.11 -2.15 5.96
C ARG A 35 6.73 -1.56 5.76
N ILE A 36 6.04 -2.13 4.79
CA ILE A 36 4.62 -1.94 4.57
C ILE A 36 3.93 -3.26 4.93
N SER A 37 2.94 -3.21 5.80
CA SER A 37 2.05 -4.35 6.08
C SER A 37 0.60 -3.94 5.94
N TYR A 38 -0.27 -4.90 5.65
CA TYR A 38 -1.69 -4.66 5.56
C TYR A 38 -2.49 -5.86 6.10
N ALA A 39 -3.75 -5.64 6.41
CA ALA A 39 -4.72 -6.68 6.73
C ALA A 39 -6.06 -6.28 6.11
N VAL A 40 -6.81 -7.26 5.60
CA VAL A 40 -8.14 -7.05 5.03
C VAL A 40 -9.18 -7.72 5.92
N ASN A 41 -10.29 -7.01 6.19
CA ASN A 41 -11.43 -7.50 6.97
C ASN A 41 -11.07 -8.05 8.35
N GLY A 42 -10.11 -7.43 9.05
CA GLY A 42 -9.61 -7.91 10.34
C GLY A 42 -8.85 -9.24 10.27
N GLY A 43 -8.46 -9.66 9.07
CA GLY A 43 -7.69 -10.87 8.83
C GLY A 43 -6.24 -10.77 9.31
N LYS A 44 -5.41 -11.70 8.85
CA LYS A 44 -3.99 -11.75 9.20
C LYS A 44 -3.27 -10.51 8.66
N ARG A 45 -2.34 -9.97 9.46
CA ARG A 45 -1.37 -8.97 8.99
C ARG A 45 -0.36 -9.63 8.05
N GLU A 46 -0.32 -9.14 6.81
CA GLU A 46 0.57 -9.59 5.75
C GLU A 46 1.59 -8.49 5.40
N ARG A 47 2.80 -8.90 5.00
CA ARG A 47 3.81 -7.97 4.48
C ARG A 47 3.55 -7.76 3.00
N LEU A 48 3.50 -6.50 2.57
CA LEU A 48 3.44 -6.18 1.15
C LEU A 48 4.78 -6.53 0.49
N VAL A 49 4.72 -7.24 -0.63
CA VAL A 49 5.90 -7.47 -1.49
C VAL A 49 6.16 -6.20 -2.28
N VAL A 50 7.38 -5.68 -2.19
CA VAL A 50 7.77 -4.40 -2.80
C VAL A 50 9.19 -4.51 -3.36
N GLU A 51 9.50 -3.68 -4.37
CA GLU A 51 10.86 -3.53 -4.89
C GLU A 51 11.83 -3.01 -3.80
N PRO A 52 13.16 -3.25 -3.93
CA PRO A 52 14.16 -2.64 -3.04
C PRO A 52 14.40 -1.17 -3.39
N CYS A 53 14.84 -0.33 -2.43
CA CYS A 53 15.13 1.07 -2.74
C CYS A 53 16.38 1.13 -3.63
N TYR A 54 16.29 1.83 -4.77
CA TYR A 54 17.41 1.92 -5.71
C TYR A 54 18.34 3.08 -5.33
N GLU A 55 18.88 3.08 -4.11
CA GLU A 55 19.65 4.20 -3.50
C GLU A 55 20.81 4.72 -4.35
N GLY A 56 21.38 3.89 -5.23
CA GLY A 56 22.46 4.26 -6.13
C GLY A 56 22.03 5.03 -7.39
N GLU A 57 20.74 5.31 -7.55
CA GLU A 57 20.18 5.87 -8.78
C GLU A 57 19.60 7.27 -8.63
N THR A 58 19.48 7.98 -9.75
CA THR A 58 18.91 9.34 -9.78
C THR A 58 17.41 9.36 -9.44
N ARG A 59 16.72 8.22 -9.55
CA ARG A 59 15.30 8.05 -9.24
C ARG A 59 15.08 6.78 -8.42
N PRO A 60 15.40 6.80 -7.11
CA PRO A 60 15.50 5.60 -6.30
C PRO A 60 14.14 4.93 -5.98
N ASN A 61 13.04 5.67 -6.14
CA ASN A 61 11.66 5.19 -5.94
C ASN A 61 10.95 4.78 -7.25
N ASP A 62 11.61 4.86 -8.42
CA ASP A 62 10.98 4.43 -9.67
C ASP A 62 10.62 2.94 -9.63
N PHE A 63 9.45 2.59 -10.16
CA PHE A 63 9.02 1.20 -10.37
C PHE A 63 9.67 0.62 -11.61
N LYS A 64 10.30 -0.54 -11.50
CA LYS A 64 11.10 -1.16 -12.58
C LYS A 64 10.78 -2.62 -12.78
N ASP A 65 10.52 -3.34 -11.71
CA ASP A 65 10.11 -4.72 -11.74
C ASP A 65 8.65 -4.83 -12.20
N LYS A 66 8.42 -5.56 -13.29
CA LYS A 66 7.07 -5.75 -13.85
C LYS A 66 6.30 -6.86 -13.15
N ASP A 67 7.01 -7.72 -12.41
CA ASP A 67 6.43 -8.85 -11.68
C ASP A 67 6.01 -8.44 -10.25
N ILE A 68 6.49 -7.29 -9.77
CA ILE A 68 6.06 -6.68 -8.50
C ILE A 68 5.04 -5.57 -8.79
N LEU A 69 3.78 -5.85 -8.47
CA LEU A 69 2.68 -4.92 -8.74
C LEU A 69 2.48 -3.95 -7.56
N PRO A 70 2.07 -2.70 -7.81
CA PRO A 70 1.76 -1.73 -6.75
C PRO A 70 0.39 -1.97 -6.11
N TYR A 71 -0.19 -3.16 -6.29
CA TYR A 71 -1.50 -3.54 -5.77
C TYR A 71 -1.59 -5.03 -5.46
N VAL A 72 -2.55 -5.38 -4.62
CA VAL A 72 -2.94 -6.77 -4.32
C VAL A 72 -4.38 -6.98 -4.76
N THR A 73 -4.67 -8.15 -5.35
CA THR A 73 -6.01 -8.52 -5.83
C THR A 73 -6.76 -9.37 -4.82
N PHE A 74 -8.04 -9.09 -4.66
CA PHE A 74 -9.00 -9.86 -3.88
C PHE A 74 -10.23 -10.16 -4.74
N PRO A 75 -11.05 -11.16 -4.38
CA PRO A 75 -12.32 -11.40 -5.05
C PRO A 75 -13.17 -10.12 -5.09
N ALA A 76 -13.89 -9.86 -6.19
CA ALA A 76 -14.76 -8.69 -6.33
C ALA A 76 -15.70 -8.52 -5.13
N GLY A 77 -15.78 -7.29 -4.61
CA GLY A 77 -16.65 -6.90 -3.51
C GLY A 77 -16.31 -7.57 -2.17
N SER A 78 -15.13 -8.17 -2.03
CA SER A 78 -14.75 -8.84 -0.78
C SER A 78 -14.05 -7.92 0.21
N VAL A 79 -13.44 -6.82 -0.24
CA VAL A 79 -12.70 -5.90 0.64
C VAL A 79 -13.65 -4.90 1.29
N GLU A 80 -13.90 -5.04 2.60
CA GLU A 80 -14.79 -4.16 3.36
C GLU A 80 -14.05 -3.22 4.30
N ALA A 81 -12.93 -3.68 4.86
CA ALA A 81 -12.05 -2.89 5.70
C ALA A 81 -10.58 -3.24 5.43
N VAL A 82 -9.70 -2.25 5.56
CA VAL A 82 -8.25 -2.39 5.39
C VAL A 82 -7.55 -1.71 6.55
N THR A 83 -6.58 -2.39 7.16
CA THR A 83 -5.62 -1.75 8.07
C THR A 83 -4.26 -1.74 7.40
N VAL A 84 -3.56 -0.62 7.44
CA VAL A 84 -2.20 -0.47 6.90
C VAL A 84 -1.25 -0.06 8.03
N TRP A 85 -0.07 -0.68 8.06
CA TRP A 85 1.02 -0.31 8.94
C TRP A 85 2.24 0.07 8.13
N LEU A 86 2.84 1.21 8.47
CA LEU A 86 4.12 1.67 7.96
C LEU A 86 5.15 1.62 9.09
N ASN A 87 6.28 0.96 8.86
CA ASN A 87 7.45 1.06 9.70
C ASN A 87 8.53 1.79 8.90
N TYR A 88 9.05 2.88 9.45
CA TYR A 88 10.03 3.74 8.80
C TYR A 88 11.46 3.33 9.17
N ASP A 89 12.42 3.80 8.38
CA ASP A 89 13.85 3.55 8.57
C ASP A 89 14.41 4.17 9.86
N ASP A 90 13.82 5.28 10.32
CA ASP A 90 14.13 5.94 11.59
C ASP A 90 13.56 5.22 12.83
N GLY A 91 12.89 4.09 12.64
CA GLY A 91 12.29 3.26 13.69
C GLY A 91 10.92 3.73 14.17
N SER A 92 10.41 4.87 13.69
CA SER A 92 9.02 5.27 13.92
C SER A 92 8.05 4.36 13.15
N ALA A 93 6.77 4.41 13.53
CA ALA A 93 5.75 3.61 12.89
C ALA A 93 4.39 4.30 12.93
N ASP A 94 3.61 4.07 11.88
CA ASP A 94 2.24 4.54 11.78
C ASP A 94 1.27 3.42 11.44
N THR A 95 0.01 3.63 11.75
CA THR A 95 -1.11 2.74 11.40
C THR A 95 -2.31 3.57 10.97
N GLU A 96 -3.07 3.08 10.00
CA GLU A 96 -4.32 3.68 9.57
C GLU A 96 -5.34 2.60 9.20
N ASP A 97 -6.61 2.86 9.54
CA ASP A 97 -7.76 2.00 9.25
C ASP A 97 -8.69 2.66 8.21
N TYR A 98 -9.10 1.88 7.23
CA TYR A 98 -9.94 2.33 6.13
C TYR A 98 -11.20 1.47 6.02
N SER A 99 -12.34 2.12 5.81
CA SER A 99 -13.53 1.45 5.28
C SER A 99 -13.48 1.42 3.75
N ARG A 100 -14.07 0.41 3.11
CA ARG A 100 -14.19 0.32 1.64
C ARG A 100 -14.66 1.65 1.04
N LYS A 101 -15.72 2.22 1.60
CA LYS A 101 -16.33 3.47 1.11
C LYS A 101 -15.35 4.65 1.11
N ALA A 102 -14.40 4.69 2.04
CA ALA A 102 -13.44 5.79 2.14
C ALA A 102 -12.36 5.73 1.04
N ILE A 103 -12.02 4.52 0.58
CA ILE A 103 -10.89 4.30 -0.34
C ILE A 103 -11.31 3.83 -1.73
N LEU A 104 -12.60 3.50 -1.93
CA LEU A 104 -13.11 3.10 -3.24
C LEU A 104 -13.02 4.26 -4.24
N SER A 105 -12.19 4.06 -5.26
CA SER A 105 -12.01 4.97 -6.39
C SER A 105 -13.23 4.90 -7.30
N ARG A 106 -13.65 6.06 -7.82
CA ARG A 106 -14.76 6.16 -8.78
C ARG A 106 -14.32 5.80 -10.19
#